data_AF-A0A4Q4VNK3-F1
#
_entry.id   AF-A0A4Q4VNK3-F1
#
_cell.length_a   1.000
_cell.length_b   1.000
_cell.length_c   1.000
_cell.angle_alpha   90.00
_cell.angle_beta   90.00
_cell.angle_gamma   90.00
#
_symmetry.space_group_name_H-M   'P 1'
#
loop_
_entity.id
_entity.type
_entity.pdbx_description
1 polymer ?
#
loop_
_entity_poly.entity_id
_entity_poly.type
_entity_poly.pdbx_seq_one_letter_code
_entity_poly.pdbx_strand_id
1 'polypeptide(L)'
;MQRAIQLKRTARGQRNATSKTPLIAIADPHITSDIESLKTYILEELNVTEIIITGKEQDCGIQLEAMQIQKLRKVGLTSTDDALVQYRAHAKPKEIHVETLVWLRRPLFEQSLLDVLILGGGPAGLSCAGGLARQLHTAIVFSHEQFRNARASHMHNVAGWDHRPPGEFRQKAKTDILDRYGDTIQFKNVKIRSVTKIEEGKFEAVDADGDKYLGRRVVIASGVRDIMPSLPGYEKLWGRGIFHCLFCHGYEERGATSAGILAAGLLANPAFAPVIARMAGRLAGTVNVYTNGAGEELIEEFRALLKNTKKYQFVDTSIKKLMKDPDVEGEAGVLVYLEDGTVNKEGFIAHAPHFELNGPFAKELGVEVTPQGHIDVQSPFCNTSVSGVFAVGDCATFVKSVAQAMAMGSFVAAGIAHSVQAEDDVAE
;
A
#
# COMPACT_ATOMS: atom_id res chain seq x y z
N MET A 1 1.93 22.22 -9.41
CA MET A 1 0.78 22.07 -8.48
C MET A 1 1.16 21.48 -7.12
N GLN A 2 1.77 20.30 -7.02
CA GLN A 2 2.21 19.72 -5.73
C GLN A 2 3.17 20.64 -4.94
N ARG A 3 4.12 21.29 -5.63
CA ARG A 3 5.02 22.30 -5.02
C ARG A 3 4.27 23.55 -4.53
N ALA A 4 3.21 23.98 -5.23
CA ALA A 4 2.35 25.08 -4.81
C ALA A 4 1.53 24.73 -3.54
N ILE A 5 1.07 23.48 -3.44
CA ILE A 5 0.41 22.95 -2.25
C ILE A 5 1.38 22.90 -1.06
N GLN A 6 2.64 22.51 -1.29
CA GLN A 6 3.68 22.52 -0.27
C GLN A 6 4.01 23.93 0.22
N LEU A 7 4.18 24.89 -0.71
CA LEU A 7 4.31 26.33 -0.43
C LEU A 7 3.17 26.84 0.46
N LYS A 8 1.92 26.51 0.09
CA LYS A 8 0.71 26.90 0.83
C LYS A 8 0.68 26.32 2.24
N ARG A 9 1.12 25.08 2.42
CA ARG A 9 1.18 24.41 3.73
C ARG A 9 2.24 25.05 4.63
N THR A 10 3.43 25.31 4.10
CA THR A 10 4.52 25.97 4.85
C THR A 10 4.15 27.40 5.23
N ALA A 11 3.56 28.17 4.30
CA ALA A 11 3.09 29.54 4.54
C ALA A 11 1.92 29.63 5.53
N ARG A 12 1.07 28.59 5.63
CA ARG A 12 0.01 28.51 6.66
C ARG A 12 0.51 28.03 8.02
N GLY A 13 1.52 27.15 8.03
CA GLY A 13 2.11 26.59 9.26
C GLY A 13 2.94 27.61 10.05
N GLN A 14 3.53 28.59 9.36
CA GLN A 14 4.14 29.76 9.99
C GLN A 14 3.10 30.90 10.00
N ARG A 15 2.66 31.29 11.20
CA ARG A 15 1.44 32.08 11.46
C ARG A 15 1.25 33.33 10.58
N ASN A 16 0.01 33.51 10.12
CA ASN A 16 -0.64 34.76 9.68
C ASN A 16 0.03 35.55 8.53
N ALA A 17 0.20 34.94 7.34
CA ALA A 17 0.27 35.74 6.12
C ALA A 17 -1.07 36.47 5.92
N THR A 18 -1.13 37.76 6.27
CA THR A 18 -2.28 38.63 5.98
C THR A 18 -2.14 39.23 4.58
N SER A 19 -3.27 39.57 3.97
CA SER A 19 -3.43 39.78 2.51
C SER A 19 -2.74 41.01 1.90
N LYS A 20 -1.67 41.53 2.53
CA LYS A 20 -1.03 42.79 2.16
C LYS A 20 0.50 42.76 2.17
N THR A 21 1.12 41.59 2.37
CA THR A 21 2.59 41.49 2.49
C THR A 21 3.17 40.68 1.31
N PRO A 22 4.27 41.14 0.66
CA PRO A 22 4.98 40.35 -0.33
C PRO A 22 5.59 39.09 0.29
N LEU A 23 5.54 37.96 -0.43
CA LEU A 23 6.09 36.68 0.00
C LEU A 23 7.38 36.38 -0.77
N ILE A 24 8.47 36.09 -0.05
CA ILE A 24 9.75 35.72 -0.68
C ILE A 24 9.92 34.21 -0.64
N ALA A 25 10.06 33.60 -1.83
CA ALA A 25 10.39 32.20 -2.00
C ALA A 25 11.83 32.07 -2.49
N ILE A 26 12.70 31.49 -1.66
CA ILE A 26 14.08 31.18 -2.06
C ILE A 26 14.09 29.76 -2.62
N ALA A 27 14.45 29.64 -3.89
CA ALA A 27 14.37 28.39 -4.65
C ALA A 27 15.63 28.16 -5.49
N ASP A 28 15.95 26.89 -5.70
CA ASP A 28 16.98 26.47 -6.64
C ASP A 28 16.74 27.07 -8.05
N PRO A 29 17.77 27.59 -8.75
CA PRO A 29 17.66 28.17 -10.10
C PRO A 29 16.94 27.27 -11.12
N HIS A 30 17.04 25.94 -10.97
CA HIS A 30 16.38 24.97 -11.85
C HIS A 30 14.90 24.75 -11.54
N ILE A 31 14.41 25.22 -10.39
CA ILE A 31 13.00 25.14 -9.97
C ILE A 31 12.28 26.48 -10.18
N THR A 32 13.04 27.57 -10.31
CA THR A 32 12.52 28.94 -10.50
C THR A 32 11.55 29.02 -11.69
N SER A 33 11.84 28.34 -12.81
CA SER A 33 10.97 28.34 -14.00
C SER A 33 9.61 27.67 -13.75
N ASP A 34 9.59 26.57 -13.00
CA ASP A 34 8.36 25.83 -12.69
C ASP A 34 7.44 26.65 -11.77
N ILE A 35 8.02 27.37 -10.81
CA ILE A 35 7.25 28.22 -9.89
C ILE A 35 6.77 29.48 -10.62
N GLU A 36 7.60 30.09 -11.46
CA GLU A 36 7.19 31.22 -12.32
C GLU A 36 6.00 30.84 -13.21
N SER A 37 5.98 29.63 -13.78
CA SER A 37 4.84 29.15 -14.59
C SER A 37 3.52 29.02 -13.81
N LEU A 38 3.59 28.95 -12.47
CA LEU A 38 2.45 28.79 -11.56
C LEU A 38 2.16 30.06 -10.75
N LYS A 39 2.87 31.16 -11.01
CA LYS A 39 2.86 32.38 -10.19
C LYS A 39 1.46 32.97 -10.01
N THR A 40 0.70 33.10 -11.10
CA THR A 40 -0.68 33.62 -11.07
C THR A 40 -1.58 32.78 -10.16
N TYR A 41 -1.51 31.45 -10.28
CA TYR A 41 -2.30 30.53 -9.45
C TYR A 41 -1.92 30.64 -7.97
N ILE A 42 -0.63 30.78 -7.66
CA ILE A 42 -0.15 30.88 -6.27
C ILE A 42 -0.57 32.22 -5.65
N LEU A 43 -0.51 33.33 -6.40
CA LEU A 43 -0.97 34.64 -5.95
C LEU A 43 -2.45 34.61 -5.55
N GLU A 44 -3.30 34.05 -6.41
CA GLU A 44 -4.75 33.91 -6.17
C GLU A 44 -5.05 32.99 -4.97
N GLU A 45 -4.38 31.86 -4.87
CA GLU A 45 -4.61 30.86 -3.82
C GLU A 45 -4.09 31.25 -2.43
N LEU A 46 -3.04 32.05 -2.37
CA LEU A 46 -2.43 32.52 -1.11
C LEU A 46 -2.92 33.90 -0.67
N ASN A 47 -3.64 34.62 -1.54
CA ASN A 47 -4.11 35.99 -1.29
C ASN A 47 -2.97 36.94 -0.87
N VAL A 48 -1.82 36.85 -1.55
CA VAL A 48 -0.64 37.70 -1.32
C VAL A 48 -0.47 38.66 -2.49
N THR A 49 0.09 39.85 -2.23
CA THR A 49 0.19 40.92 -3.24
C THR A 49 1.27 40.67 -4.29
N GLU A 50 2.34 39.98 -3.90
CA GLU A 50 3.49 39.71 -4.76
C GLU A 50 4.25 38.50 -4.24
N ILE A 51 4.84 37.74 -5.16
CA ILE A 51 5.77 36.66 -4.85
C ILE A 51 7.11 36.99 -5.51
N ILE A 52 8.14 37.17 -4.69
CA ILE A 52 9.51 37.37 -5.13
C ILE A 52 10.20 36.01 -5.08
N ILE A 53 10.59 35.50 -6.25
CA ILE A 53 11.32 34.23 -6.37
C ILE A 53 12.77 34.57 -6.68
N THR A 54 13.69 34.14 -5.84
CA THR A 54 15.12 34.38 -6.05
C THR A 54 15.96 33.16 -5.67
N GLY A 55 17.07 32.95 -6.40
CA GLY A 55 18.15 32.06 -6.00
C GLY A 55 19.37 32.81 -5.43
N LYS A 56 19.22 34.12 -5.18
CA LYS A 56 20.27 35.02 -4.67
C LYS A 56 19.77 35.68 -3.39
N GLU A 57 20.17 35.13 -2.26
CA GLU A 57 19.69 35.52 -0.93
C GLU A 57 20.17 36.93 -0.54
N GLN A 58 21.32 37.34 -1.10
CA GLN A 58 21.94 38.66 -0.90
C GLN A 58 21.10 39.81 -1.47
N ASP A 59 20.41 39.58 -2.59
CA ASP A 59 19.61 40.59 -3.30
C ASP A 59 18.38 41.03 -2.48
N CYS A 60 17.98 40.24 -1.49
CA CYS A 60 16.84 40.52 -0.60
C CYS A 60 17.24 41.03 0.80
N GLY A 61 18.53 41.34 1.03
CA GLY A 61 19.01 41.79 2.34
C GLY A 61 18.92 40.72 3.44
N ILE A 62 18.84 39.44 3.06
CA ILE A 62 18.74 38.29 3.95
C ILE A 62 20.16 37.78 4.23
N GLN A 63 20.62 37.86 5.47
CA GLN A 63 21.82 37.15 5.91
C GLN A 63 21.42 35.81 6.53
N LEU A 64 21.88 34.72 5.93
CA LEU A 64 21.67 33.36 6.42
C LEU A 64 22.83 32.99 7.35
N GLU A 65 22.56 32.88 8.65
CA GLU A 65 23.54 32.37 9.61
C GLU A 65 23.41 30.86 9.71
N ALA A 66 24.45 30.14 9.31
CA ALA A 66 24.50 28.70 9.34
C ALA A 66 24.52 28.17 10.79
N MET A 67 23.42 27.61 11.30
CA MET A 67 23.49 26.78 12.51
C MET A 67 23.86 25.34 12.11
N GLN A 68 25.07 24.93 12.46
CA GLN A 68 25.42 23.52 12.50
C GLN A 68 24.50 22.80 13.51
N ILE A 69 23.75 21.82 13.04
CA ILE A 69 22.96 20.95 13.91
C ILE A 69 23.94 20.06 14.69
N GLN A 70 24.28 20.45 15.93
CA GLN A 70 25.19 19.70 16.82
C GLN A 70 24.80 18.22 17.02
N LYS A 71 23.55 17.84 16.73
CA LYS A 71 23.05 16.46 16.83
C LYS A 71 23.67 15.49 15.81
N LEU A 72 24.21 15.97 14.69
CA LEU A 72 24.72 15.11 13.62
C LEU A 72 26.12 14.54 13.86
N ARG A 73 26.96 15.22 14.67
CA ARG A 73 28.28 14.70 15.07
C ARG A 73 28.20 13.38 15.86
N LYS A 74 27.06 13.07 16.48
CA LYS A 74 26.85 11.80 17.19
C LYS A 74 26.54 10.62 16.26
N VAL A 75 26.34 10.86 14.96
CA VAL A 75 25.90 9.85 13.99
C VAL A 75 26.90 9.73 12.81
N GLY A 76 28.16 10.17 12.99
CA GLY A 76 29.23 9.95 12.01
C GLY A 76 29.12 10.65 10.65
N LEU A 77 28.05 11.43 10.41
CA LEU A 77 27.85 12.11 9.13
C LEU A 77 28.80 13.32 9.01
N THR A 78 29.81 13.21 8.15
CA THR A 78 30.67 14.33 7.74
C THR A 78 29.89 15.25 6.80
N SER A 79 29.87 16.54 7.14
CA SER A 79 29.26 17.58 6.31
C SER A 79 30.15 17.87 5.11
N THR A 80 29.98 17.13 4.03
CA THR A 80 30.35 17.61 2.70
C THR A 80 29.06 18.00 1.99
N ASP A 81 29.00 19.29 1.64
CA ASP A 81 27.99 19.97 0.83
C ASP A 81 26.63 20.23 1.49
N ASP A 82 26.50 21.43 2.08
CA ASP A 82 25.30 22.26 2.33
C ASP A 82 24.02 21.60 2.89
N ALA A 83 24.01 20.30 3.19
CA ALA A 83 22.79 19.51 3.29
C ALA A 83 22.06 19.70 4.63
N LEU A 84 22.73 20.13 5.69
CA LEU A 84 22.17 20.09 7.04
C LEU A 84 22.57 21.32 7.87
N VAL A 85 22.19 22.48 7.36
CA VAL A 85 22.37 23.74 8.05
C VAL A 85 21.00 24.35 8.33
N GLN A 86 20.69 24.57 9.60
CA GLN A 86 19.51 25.33 9.99
C GLN A 86 19.89 26.81 9.91
N TYR A 87 19.43 27.52 8.88
CA TYR A 87 19.80 28.93 8.74
C TYR A 87 18.88 29.83 9.56
N ARG A 88 19.46 30.74 10.35
CA ARG A 88 18.70 31.86 10.94
C ARG A 88 18.80 33.04 9.99
N ALA A 89 17.65 33.47 9.44
CA ALA A 89 17.56 34.63 8.58
C ALA A 89 17.57 35.91 9.43
N HIS A 90 18.57 36.77 9.25
CA HIS A 90 18.58 38.12 9.77
C HIS A 90 18.26 39.08 8.62
N ALA A 91 17.07 39.67 8.62
CA ALA A 91 16.73 40.75 7.70
C ALA A 91 17.24 42.08 8.30
N LYS A 92 18.17 42.76 7.62
CA LYS A 92 18.47 44.18 7.93
C LYS A 92 17.55 45.06 7.09
N PRO A 93 16.75 45.93 7.71
CA PRO A 93 15.75 46.70 6.97
C PRO A 93 16.43 47.78 6.14
N LYS A 94 16.45 47.56 4.82
CA LYS A 94 16.22 48.65 3.86
C LYS A 94 15.18 48.14 2.87
N GLU A 95 13.95 48.61 3.09
CA GLU A 95 12.80 48.60 2.17
C GLU A 95 11.95 47.34 1.97
N ILE A 96 12.25 46.17 2.56
CA ILE A 96 11.33 45.01 2.50
C ILE A 96 11.07 44.42 3.89
N HIS A 97 9.85 44.57 4.39
CA HIS A 97 9.36 43.87 5.59
C HIS A 97 9.02 42.42 5.21
N VAL A 98 9.96 41.49 5.45
CA VAL A 98 9.75 40.05 5.18
C VAL A 98 9.21 39.38 6.43
N GLU A 99 7.92 39.06 6.47
CA GLU A 99 7.27 38.36 7.60
C GLU A 99 7.30 36.83 7.46
N THR A 100 7.57 36.26 6.27
CA THR A 100 7.54 34.80 6.06
C THR A 100 8.55 34.36 4.99
N LEU A 101 9.38 33.36 5.32
CA LEU A 101 10.40 32.77 4.44
C LEU A 101 10.03 31.31 4.13
N VAL A 102 9.96 30.93 2.85
CA VAL A 102 9.69 29.54 2.44
C VAL A 102 10.86 29.00 1.63
N TRP A 103 11.41 27.88 2.09
CA TRP A 103 12.49 27.14 1.44
C TRP A 103 11.95 25.96 0.64
N LEU A 104 12.29 25.90 -0.66
CA LEU A 104 11.93 24.80 -1.55
C LEU A 104 13.19 24.09 -1.99
N ARG A 105 13.49 22.94 -1.38
CA ARG A 105 14.58 22.05 -1.82
C ARG A 105 14.06 21.01 -2.81
N ARG A 106 14.92 20.57 -3.74
CA ARG A 106 14.75 19.30 -4.48
C ARG A 106 14.53 18.17 -3.46
N PRO A 107 13.70 17.15 -3.76
CA PRO A 107 13.72 15.91 -3.00
C PRO A 107 15.17 15.39 -2.99
N LEU A 108 15.70 15.10 -1.81
CA LEU A 108 17.12 14.92 -1.54
C LEU A 108 17.82 13.78 -2.32
N PHE A 109 17.11 12.94 -3.08
CA PHE A 109 17.63 11.62 -3.46
C PHE A 109 17.27 11.15 -4.87
N GLU A 110 17.23 12.02 -5.89
CA GLU A 110 17.01 11.55 -7.28
C GLU A 110 18.20 10.73 -7.85
N GLN A 111 19.36 10.67 -7.18
CA GLN A 111 20.55 9.94 -7.64
C GLN A 111 21.39 9.26 -6.54
N SER A 112 20.92 9.19 -5.29
CA SER A 112 21.69 8.60 -4.18
C SER A 112 21.25 7.18 -3.88
N LEU A 113 22.19 6.34 -3.44
CA LEU A 113 21.90 5.04 -2.83
C LEU A 113 21.00 5.21 -1.61
N LEU A 114 19.85 4.54 -1.59
CA LEU A 114 18.92 4.49 -0.46
C LEU A 114 19.17 3.24 0.40
N ASP A 115 18.67 3.21 1.64
CA ASP A 115 18.68 1.98 2.41
C ASP A 115 17.71 0.96 1.81
N VAL A 116 16.51 1.39 1.38
CA VAL A 116 15.43 0.46 1.01
C VAL A 116 14.62 0.89 -0.20
N LEU A 117 14.43 -0.03 -1.15
CA LEU A 117 13.43 0.07 -2.22
C LEU A 117 12.20 -0.76 -1.84
N ILE A 118 11.05 -0.12 -1.64
CA ILE A 118 9.80 -0.79 -1.24
C ILE A 118 8.87 -0.89 -2.45
N LEU A 119 8.70 -2.11 -2.97
CA LEU A 119 7.91 -2.42 -4.16
C LEU A 119 6.44 -2.66 -3.79
N GLY A 120 5.73 -1.61 -3.36
CA GLY A 120 4.28 -1.65 -3.16
C GLY A 120 3.77 -0.68 -2.09
N GLY A 121 2.83 0.20 -2.44
CA GLY A 121 2.19 1.16 -1.53
C GLY A 121 0.93 0.65 -0.82
N GLY A 122 0.79 -0.66 -0.66
CA GLY A 122 -0.30 -1.27 0.13
C GLY A 122 -0.02 -1.24 1.64
N PRO A 123 -0.92 -1.78 2.50
CA PRO A 123 -0.73 -1.79 3.95
C PRO A 123 0.61 -2.38 4.42
N ALA A 124 1.12 -3.40 3.73
CA ALA A 124 2.42 -4.00 4.05
C ALA A 124 3.59 -3.03 3.86
N GLY A 125 3.72 -2.43 2.67
CA GLY A 125 4.79 -1.49 2.36
C GLY A 125 4.67 -0.18 3.14
N LEU A 126 3.44 0.31 3.38
CA LEU A 126 3.20 1.48 4.22
C LEU A 126 3.63 1.23 5.69
N SER A 127 3.34 0.06 6.24
CA SER A 127 3.78 -0.31 7.59
C SER A 127 5.31 -0.42 7.67
N CYS A 128 5.93 -1.02 6.64
CA CYS A 128 7.39 -1.12 6.54
C CYS A 128 8.05 0.27 6.48
N ALA A 129 7.58 1.15 5.61
CA ALA A 129 8.08 2.51 5.48
C ALA A 129 7.94 3.31 6.79
N GLY A 130 6.78 3.18 7.46
CA GLY A 130 6.55 3.80 8.77
C GLY A 130 7.51 3.29 9.84
N GLY A 131 7.84 1.99 9.85
CA GLY A 131 8.84 1.42 10.76
C GLY A 131 10.25 1.95 10.49
N LEU A 132 10.68 1.96 9.23
CA LEU A 132 12.00 2.45 8.80
C LEU A 132 12.19 3.94 9.13
N ALA A 133 11.16 4.76 8.89
CA ALA A 133 11.15 6.17 9.26
C ALA A 133 11.50 6.44 10.73
N ARG A 134 11.09 5.56 11.64
CA ARG A 134 11.34 5.72 13.08
C ARG A 134 12.81 5.54 13.46
N GLN A 135 13.60 4.93 12.58
CA GLN A 135 15.04 4.72 12.71
C GLN A 135 15.85 5.58 11.73
N LEU A 136 15.22 6.57 11.09
CA LEU A 136 15.84 7.49 10.12
C LEU A 136 16.43 6.81 8.87
N HIS A 137 16.03 5.57 8.57
CA HIS A 137 16.44 4.91 7.33
C HIS A 137 15.78 5.56 6.12
N THR A 138 16.55 5.64 5.04
CA THR A 138 16.10 6.22 3.78
C THR A 138 15.38 5.17 2.94
N ALA A 139 14.16 5.46 2.49
CA ALA A 139 13.41 4.53 1.66
C ALA A 139 12.53 5.24 0.66
N ILE A 140 12.28 4.56 -0.46
CA ILE A 140 11.29 4.96 -1.45
C ILE A 140 10.23 3.87 -1.59
N VAL A 141 8.96 4.29 -1.51
CA VAL A 141 7.80 3.43 -1.72
C VAL A 141 7.26 3.65 -3.12
N PHE A 142 7.33 2.60 -3.94
CA PHE A 142 6.75 2.59 -5.26
C PHE A 142 5.32 2.05 -5.22
N SER A 143 4.41 2.71 -5.91
CA SER A 143 3.03 2.26 -6.06
C SER A 143 2.53 2.64 -7.45
N HIS A 144 1.78 1.75 -8.10
CA HIS A 144 1.05 2.07 -9.33
C HIS A 144 -0.46 2.13 -9.09
N GLU A 145 -0.84 2.29 -7.81
CA GLU A 145 -2.21 2.52 -7.31
C GLU A 145 -3.27 1.46 -7.70
N GLN A 146 -2.83 0.26 -8.10
CA GLN A 146 -3.72 -0.91 -8.20
C GLN A 146 -3.61 -1.73 -6.92
N PHE A 147 -4.73 -1.84 -6.21
CA PHE A 147 -4.80 -2.51 -4.92
C PHE A 147 -5.78 -3.68 -4.98
N ARG A 148 -5.43 -4.81 -4.35
CA ARG A 148 -6.27 -6.03 -4.37
C ARG A 148 -7.69 -5.79 -3.84
N ASN A 149 -7.83 -4.95 -2.83
CA ASN A 149 -9.13 -4.58 -2.24
C ASN A 149 -9.76 -3.32 -2.86
N ALA A 150 -9.34 -2.88 -4.06
CA ALA A 150 -9.89 -1.68 -4.70
C ALA A 150 -11.39 -1.77 -5.01
N ARG A 151 -11.94 -2.98 -5.15
CA ARG A 151 -13.38 -3.21 -5.35
C ARG A 151 -14.21 -3.14 -4.06
N ALA A 152 -13.58 -3.16 -2.89
CA ALA A 152 -14.28 -3.13 -1.61
C ALA A 152 -14.61 -1.69 -1.20
N SER A 153 -15.87 -1.44 -0.87
CA SER A 153 -16.33 -0.12 -0.39
C SER A 153 -15.88 0.16 1.04
N HIS A 154 -15.74 -0.88 1.86
CA HIS A 154 -15.37 -0.76 3.27
C HIS A 154 -14.32 -1.80 3.65
N MET A 155 -13.48 -1.43 4.63
CA MET A 155 -12.60 -2.33 5.36
C MET A 155 -13.25 -2.74 6.67
N HIS A 156 -13.02 -3.98 7.06
CA HIS A 156 -13.40 -4.52 8.36
C HIS A 156 -12.24 -5.29 8.96
N ASN A 157 -12.37 -5.61 10.24
CA ASN A 157 -11.35 -6.38 10.98
C ASN A 157 -9.96 -5.70 10.97
N VAL A 158 -9.95 -4.37 11.00
CA VAL A 158 -8.75 -3.53 11.17
C VAL A 158 -9.02 -2.56 12.32
N ALA A 159 -8.33 -2.75 13.44
CA ALA A 159 -8.56 -1.97 14.65
C ALA A 159 -8.45 -0.46 14.37
N GLY A 160 -9.48 0.30 14.74
CA GLY A 160 -9.56 1.75 14.51
C GLY A 160 -9.95 2.17 13.09
N TRP A 161 -10.15 1.24 12.15
CA TRP A 161 -10.50 1.51 10.75
C TRP A 161 -11.69 0.68 10.25
N ASP A 162 -12.57 0.25 11.15
CA ASP A 162 -13.75 -0.54 10.81
C ASP A 162 -14.81 0.26 10.01
N HIS A 163 -15.46 -0.43 9.07
CA HIS A 163 -16.51 0.05 8.18
C HIS A 163 -16.15 1.33 7.39
N ARG A 164 -14.93 1.40 6.88
CA ARG A 164 -14.38 2.62 6.27
C ARG A 164 -13.59 2.34 4.99
N PRO A 165 -13.50 3.29 4.02
CA PRO A 165 -12.97 2.98 2.71
C PRO A 165 -11.47 2.62 2.70
N PRO A 166 -11.05 1.60 1.93
CA PRO A 166 -9.64 1.20 1.86
C PRO A 166 -8.71 2.22 1.23
N GLY A 167 -9.24 3.09 0.34
CA GLY A 167 -8.48 4.21 -0.20
C GLY A 167 -8.09 5.21 0.88
N GLU A 168 -9.02 5.53 1.79
CA GLU A 168 -8.77 6.47 2.89
C GLU A 168 -7.73 5.94 3.88
N PHE A 169 -7.75 4.63 4.18
CA PHE A 169 -6.70 3.99 4.98
C PHE A 169 -5.31 4.28 4.41
N ARG A 170 -5.11 4.00 3.11
CA ARG A 170 -3.81 4.14 2.46
C ARG A 170 -3.38 5.59 2.36
N GLN A 171 -4.31 6.48 2.00
CA GLN A 171 -4.04 7.90 1.88
C GLN A 171 -3.68 8.51 3.24
N LYS A 172 -4.40 8.14 4.30
CA LYS A 172 -4.09 8.57 5.67
C LYS A 172 -2.71 8.09 6.09
N ALA A 173 -2.40 6.81 5.93
CA ALA A 173 -1.09 6.26 6.30
C ALA A 173 0.06 6.92 5.53
N LYS A 174 -0.08 7.11 4.22
CA LYS A 174 0.89 7.84 3.38
C LYS A 174 1.07 9.30 3.84
N THR A 175 -0.03 9.99 4.15
CA THR A 175 -0.01 11.38 4.61
C THR A 175 0.68 11.51 5.96
N ASP A 176 0.34 10.65 6.93
CA ASP A 176 0.97 10.64 8.25
C ASP A 176 2.49 10.41 8.15
N ILE A 177 2.95 9.57 7.21
CA ILE A 177 4.38 9.33 6.95
C ILE A 177 5.04 10.58 6.34
N LEU A 178 4.45 11.14 5.28
CA LEU A 178 5.02 12.31 4.60
C LEU A 178 5.09 13.54 5.51
N ASP A 179 4.02 13.80 6.27
CA ASP A 179 3.93 14.99 7.12
C ASP A 179 4.93 14.95 8.30
N ARG A 180 5.40 13.77 8.72
CA ARG A 180 6.28 13.61 9.88
C ARG A 180 7.70 13.14 9.54
N TYR A 181 7.88 12.45 8.42
CA TYR A 181 9.10 11.72 8.06
C TYR A 181 9.48 11.86 6.58
N GLY A 182 8.94 12.88 5.89
CA GLY A 182 9.20 13.11 4.47
C GLY A 182 10.67 13.37 4.11
N ASP A 183 11.52 13.64 5.10
CA ASP A 183 12.97 13.81 4.91
C ASP A 183 13.69 12.49 4.60
N THR A 184 13.18 11.35 5.07
CA THR A 184 13.79 10.02 4.86
C THR A 184 12.93 9.09 4.02
N ILE A 185 11.61 9.29 3.99
CA ILE A 185 10.68 8.43 3.23
C ILE A 185 10.09 9.17 2.06
N GLN A 186 10.29 8.61 0.87
CA GLN A 186 9.72 9.10 -0.38
C GLN A 186 8.65 8.16 -0.92
N PHE A 187 7.78 8.71 -1.76
CA PHE A 187 6.76 7.95 -2.48
C PHE A 187 6.81 8.32 -3.96
N LYS A 188 6.82 7.32 -4.83
CA LYS A 188 6.69 7.53 -6.28
C LYS A 188 5.51 6.72 -6.83
N ASN A 189 4.61 7.40 -7.53
CA ASN A 189 3.44 6.79 -8.14
C ASN A 189 3.79 6.23 -9.53
N VAL A 190 4.63 5.19 -9.55
CA VAL A 190 5.11 4.54 -10.77
C VAL A 190 5.07 3.02 -10.62
N LYS A 191 4.99 2.34 -11.76
CA LYS A 191 5.14 0.89 -11.82
C LYS A 191 6.61 0.54 -11.98
N ILE A 192 7.16 -0.25 -11.06
CA ILE A 192 8.48 -0.89 -11.25
C ILE A 192 8.33 -2.02 -12.27
N ARG A 193 9.16 -2.00 -13.31
CA ARG A 193 9.18 -3.00 -14.37
C ARG A 193 10.18 -4.12 -14.09
N SER A 194 11.34 -3.77 -13.54
CA SER A 194 12.36 -4.75 -13.21
C SER A 194 13.10 -4.40 -11.93
N VAL A 195 13.64 -5.42 -11.27
CA VAL A 195 14.55 -5.26 -10.14
C VAL A 195 15.66 -6.31 -10.23
N THR A 196 16.90 -5.85 -10.10
CA THR A 196 18.08 -6.72 -10.22
C THR A 196 19.02 -6.50 -9.05
N LYS A 197 19.70 -7.57 -8.65
CA LYS A 197 20.85 -7.46 -7.75
C LYS A 197 22.05 -6.99 -8.56
N ILE A 198 22.74 -5.97 -8.05
CA ILE A 198 23.96 -5.41 -8.65
C ILE A 198 25.16 -5.69 -7.74
N GLU A 199 26.33 -5.16 -8.09
CA GLU A 199 27.57 -5.37 -7.34
C GLU A 199 27.45 -4.91 -5.88
N GLU A 200 28.33 -5.46 -5.02
CA GLU A 200 28.42 -5.14 -3.58
C GLU A 200 27.14 -5.43 -2.78
N GLY A 201 26.27 -6.30 -3.28
CA GLY A 201 25.03 -6.68 -2.57
C GLY A 201 23.93 -5.62 -2.61
N LYS A 202 24.05 -4.61 -3.49
CA LYS A 202 23.05 -3.57 -3.72
C LYS A 202 22.02 -4.02 -4.77
N PHE A 203 20.99 -3.21 -4.97
CA PHE A 203 19.91 -3.48 -5.91
C PHE A 203 19.59 -2.26 -6.77
N GLU A 204 19.21 -2.52 -8.02
CA GLU A 204 18.67 -1.52 -8.95
C GLU A 204 17.21 -1.87 -9.27
N ALA A 205 16.29 -0.93 -9.07
CA ALA A 205 14.94 -1.01 -9.60
C ALA A 205 14.80 -0.05 -10.78
N VAL A 206 14.09 -0.48 -11.82
CA VAL A 206 13.80 0.34 -13.01
C VAL A 206 12.30 0.50 -13.14
N ASP A 207 11.83 1.74 -13.24
CA ASP A 207 10.40 2.02 -13.40
C ASP A 207 9.93 1.96 -14.87
N ALA A 208 8.65 2.26 -15.08
CA ALA A 208 8.02 2.22 -16.38
C ALA A 208 8.52 3.31 -17.35
N ASP A 209 9.10 4.37 -16.82
CA ASP A 209 9.62 5.51 -17.59
C ASP A 209 11.12 5.34 -17.88
N GLY A 210 11.75 4.34 -17.26
CA GLY A 210 13.17 4.02 -17.43
C GLY A 210 14.06 4.65 -16.37
N ASP A 211 13.47 5.32 -15.37
CA ASP A 211 14.23 5.86 -14.24
C ASP A 211 14.76 4.72 -13.37
N LYS A 212 15.96 4.92 -12.85
CA LYS A 212 16.70 3.94 -12.05
C LYS A 212 16.78 4.37 -10.60
N TYR A 213 16.65 3.41 -9.70
CA TYR A 213 16.75 3.63 -8.25
C TYR A 213 17.66 2.61 -7.64
N LEU A 214 18.58 3.07 -6.80
CA LEU A 214 19.55 2.23 -6.11
C LEU A 214 19.16 2.08 -4.64
N GLY A 215 19.23 0.85 -4.13
CA GLY A 215 19.03 0.59 -2.71
C GLY A 215 19.90 -0.52 -2.16
N ARG A 216 20.21 -0.46 -0.86
CA ARG A 216 20.92 -1.52 -0.14
C ARG A 216 20.06 -2.76 0.08
N ARG A 217 18.74 -2.57 0.17
CA ARG A 217 17.72 -3.62 0.39
C ARG A 217 16.52 -3.45 -0.53
N VAL A 218 15.82 -4.56 -0.78
CA VAL A 218 14.54 -4.58 -1.51
C VAL A 218 13.46 -5.24 -0.65
N VAL A 219 12.28 -4.62 -0.60
CA VAL A 219 11.08 -5.19 0.00
C VAL A 219 10.04 -5.42 -1.09
N ILE A 220 9.74 -6.68 -1.40
CA ILE A 220 8.65 -7.07 -2.29
C ILE A 220 7.34 -6.98 -1.50
N ALA A 221 6.57 -5.91 -1.73
CA ALA A 221 5.27 -5.66 -1.10
C ALA A 221 4.15 -5.57 -2.16
N SER A 222 4.33 -6.25 -3.29
CA SER A 222 3.52 -6.06 -4.51
C SER A 222 2.13 -6.69 -4.43
N GLY A 223 1.91 -7.56 -3.43
CA GLY A 223 0.66 -8.27 -3.24
C GLY A 223 0.41 -9.32 -4.33
N VAL A 224 -0.85 -9.69 -4.50
CA VAL A 224 -1.28 -10.71 -5.47
C VAL A 224 -2.45 -10.21 -6.31
N ARG A 225 -2.69 -10.88 -7.43
CA ARG A 225 -3.89 -10.73 -8.26
C ARG A 225 -4.73 -12.00 -8.18
N ASP A 226 -6.00 -11.87 -7.83
CA ASP A 226 -6.95 -12.97 -7.86
C ASP A 226 -7.33 -13.32 -9.32
N ILE A 227 -7.26 -14.61 -9.65
CA ILE A 227 -7.59 -15.15 -10.97
C ILE A 227 -9.04 -15.64 -10.96
N MET A 228 -9.92 -14.87 -11.59
CA MET A 228 -11.34 -15.19 -11.67
C MET A 228 -11.55 -16.47 -12.51
N PRO A 229 -12.36 -17.44 -12.05
CA PRO A 229 -12.73 -18.60 -12.86
C PRO A 229 -13.56 -18.16 -14.07
N SER A 230 -13.50 -18.95 -15.15
CA SER A 230 -14.31 -18.76 -16.37
C SER A 230 -15.77 -19.20 -16.17
N LEU A 231 -16.42 -18.70 -15.11
CA LEU A 231 -17.83 -18.93 -14.80
C LEU A 231 -18.64 -17.66 -15.15
N PRO A 232 -19.60 -17.72 -16.09
CA PRO A 232 -20.35 -16.55 -16.51
C PRO A 232 -20.99 -15.80 -15.33
N GLY A 233 -20.69 -14.50 -15.24
CA GLY A 233 -21.19 -13.61 -14.18
C GLY A 233 -20.34 -13.55 -12.91
N TYR A 234 -19.38 -14.46 -12.71
CA TYR A 234 -18.52 -14.49 -11.52
C TYR A 234 -17.80 -13.16 -11.30
N GLU A 235 -17.08 -12.65 -12.31
CA GLU A 235 -16.27 -11.44 -12.16
C GLU A 235 -17.10 -10.21 -11.78
N LYS A 236 -18.35 -10.11 -12.27
CA LYS A 236 -19.25 -8.99 -11.97
C LYS A 236 -19.71 -8.98 -10.51
N LEU A 237 -19.76 -10.15 -9.88
CA LEU A 237 -20.18 -10.33 -8.48
C LEU A 237 -18.99 -10.39 -7.51
N TRP A 238 -17.76 -10.49 -8.01
CA TRP A 238 -16.55 -10.54 -7.19
C TRP A 238 -16.38 -9.27 -6.35
N GLY A 239 -16.33 -9.44 -5.02
CA GLY A 239 -16.25 -8.36 -4.04
C GLY A 239 -17.59 -7.72 -3.69
N ARG A 240 -18.71 -8.21 -4.25
CA ARG A 240 -20.06 -7.65 -4.08
C ARG A 240 -21.07 -8.66 -3.56
N GLY A 241 -21.14 -9.82 -4.22
CA GLY A 241 -21.93 -10.98 -3.80
C GLY A 241 -21.10 -12.27 -3.69
N ILE A 242 -19.86 -12.26 -4.21
CA ILE A 242 -18.89 -13.35 -4.03
C ILE A 242 -17.74 -12.83 -3.16
N PHE A 243 -17.55 -13.45 -2.00
CA PHE A 243 -16.60 -13.04 -0.98
C PHE A 243 -15.54 -14.11 -0.74
N HIS A 244 -14.27 -13.71 -0.70
CA HIS A 244 -13.16 -14.62 -0.41
C HIS A 244 -12.84 -14.75 1.08
N CYS A 245 -13.33 -13.80 1.89
CA CYS A 245 -12.99 -13.65 3.29
C CYS A 245 -14.26 -13.24 4.05
N LEU A 246 -14.79 -14.16 4.86
CA LEU A 246 -15.98 -13.91 5.70
C LEU A 246 -15.67 -13.15 7.00
N PHE A 247 -14.40 -12.79 7.23
CA PHE A 247 -14.03 -11.76 8.22
C PHE A 247 -14.03 -10.35 7.63
N CYS A 248 -13.98 -10.25 6.30
CA CYS A 248 -13.90 -9.00 5.57
C CYS A 248 -15.25 -8.57 5.02
N HIS A 249 -16.13 -9.53 4.73
CA HIS A 249 -17.48 -9.34 4.21
C HIS A 249 -18.43 -10.38 4.81
N GLY A 250 -19.73 -10.21 4.60
CA GLY A 250 -20.77 -11.18 4.96
C GLY A 250 -21.45 -10.88 6.29
N TYR A 251 -20.82 -10.13 7.20
CA TYR A 251 -21.51 -9.61 8.39
C TYR A 251 -22.66 -8.69 7.99
N GLU A 252 -22.46 -7.88 6.96
CA GLU A 252 -23.46 -6.98 6.39
C GLU A 252 -24.66 -7.75 5.84
N GLU A 253 -24.42 -8.97 5.32
CA GLU A 253 -25.43 -9.85 4.72
C GLU A 253 -26.03 -10.86 5.71
N ARG A 254 -25.79 -10.67 7.01
CA ARG A 254 -26.32 -11.57 8.04
C ARG A 254 -27.84 -11.54 8.05
N GLY A 255 -28.45 -12.69 8.33
CA GLY A 255 -29.90 -12.87 8.29
C GLY A 255 -30.43 -13.35 6.93
N ALA A 256 -29.55 -13.49 5.92
CA ALA A 256 -29.91 -14.11 4.65
C ALA A 256 -30.52 -15.52 4.87
N THR A 257 -31.54 -15.87 4.08
CA THR A 257 -32.17 -17.18 4.16
C THR A 257 -31.18 -18.31 3.84
N SER A 258 -30.34 -18.10 2.83
CA SER A 258 -29.31 -19.05 2.41
C SER A 258 -28.02 -18.32 2.00
N ALA A 259 -26.88 -19.00 2.10
CA ALA A 259 -25.61 -18.59 1.49
C ALA A 259 -24.96 -19.75 0.72
N GLY A 260 -24.19 -19.44 -0.32
CA GLY A 260 -23.47 -20.42 -1.11
C GLY A 260 -22.00 -20.56 -0.70
N ILE A 261 -21.45 -21.76 -0.85
CA ILE A 261 -20.01 -22.02 -0.88
C ILE A 261 -19.69 -22.62 -2.25
N LEU A 262 -18.80 -21.99 -3.03
CA LEU A 262 -18.27 -22.65 -4.22
C LEU A 262 -17.09 -23.53 -3.80
N ALA A 263 -17.29 -24.85 -3.79
CA ALA A 263 -16.26 -25.82 -3.46
C ALA A 263 -15.34 -26.08 -4.65
N ALA A 264 -14.64 -25.04 -5.08
CA ALA A 264 -13.65 -25.06 -6.15
C ALA A 264 -12.31 -24.49 -5.67
N GLY A 265 -11.22 -24.86 -6.37
CA GLY A 265 -9.87 -24.43 -6.00
C GLY A 265 -9.54 -24.80 -4.55
N LEU A 266 -9.12 -23.81 -3.74
CA LEU A 266 -8.81 -24.03 -2.33
C LEU A 266 -9.99 -24.60 -1.53
N LEU A 267 -11.22 -24.23 -1.90
CA LEU A 267 -12.44 -24.69 -1.22
C LEU A 267 -12.94 -26.05 -1.73
N ALA A 268 -12.27 -26.68 -2.71
CA ALA A 268 -12.49 -28.09 -3.01
C ALA A 268 -11.81 -29.03 -1.99
N ASN A 269 -11.00 -28.49 -1.06
CA ASN A 269 -10.30 -29.27 -0.06
C ASN A 269 -11.14 -29.44 1.24
N PRO A 270 -11.33 -30.68 1.76
CA PRO A 270 -12.07 -30.97 2.99
C PRO A 270 -11.59 -30.26 4.26
N ALA A 271 -10.33 -29.81 4.29
CA ALA A 271 -9.82 -29.01 5.40
C ALA A 271 -10.37 -27.57 5.40
N PHE A 272 -10.78 -27.03 4.26
CA PHE A 272 -11.16 -25.62 4.11
C PHE A 272 -12.66 -25.41 3.91
N ALA A 273 -13.30 -26.10 2.97
CA ALA A 273 -14.72 -25.87 2.65
C ALA A 273 -15.65 -25.98 3.87
N PRO A 274 -15.55 -27.03 4.71
CA PRO A 274 -16.35 -27.16 5.92
C PRO A 274 -16.13 -26.05 6.95
N VAL A 275 -14.92 -25.50 7.04
CA VAL A 275 -14.64 -24.36 7.93
C VAL A 275 -15.37 -23.12 7.44
N ILE A 276 -15.25 -22.80 6.16
CA ILE A 276 -15.93 -21.64 5.56
C ILE A 276 -17.46 -21.82 5.56
N ALA A 277 -17.96 -23.03 5.31
CA ALA A 277 -19.38 -23.34 5.40
C ALA A 277 -19.92 -23.07 6.81
N ARG A 278 -19.20 -23.46 7.87
CA ARG A 278 -19.59 -23.15 9.26
C ARG A 278 -19.58 -21.65 9.53
N MET A 279 -18.63 -20.90 8.97
CA MET A 279 -18.61 -19.43 9.07
C MET A 279 -19.83 -18.82 8.37
N ALA A 280 -20.14 -19.22 7.13
CA ALA A 280 -21.34 -18.77 6.43
C ALA A 280 -22.63 -19.16 7.19
N GLY A 281 -22.65 -20.32 7.83
CA GLY A 281 -23.77 -20.78 8.65
C GLY A 281 -24.04 -19.93 9.91
N ARG A 282 -23.08 -19.08 10.32
CA ARG A 282 -23.30 -18.04 11.34
C ARG A 282 -24.08 -16.83 10.80
N LEU A 283 -24.03 -16.61 9.49
CA LEU A 283 -24.53 -15.42 8.81
C LEU A 283 -25.86 -15.71 8.09
N ALA A 284 -26.06 -16.94 7.60
CA ALA A 284 -27.26 -17.33 6.86
C ALA A 284 -28.06 -18.45 7.53
N GLY A 285 -29.34 -18.60 7.17
CA GLY A 285 -30.26 -19.63 7.65
C GLY A 285 -29.85 -21.05 7.24
N THR A 286 -29.52 -21.25 5.97
CA THR A 286 -28.94 -22.48 5.40
C THR A 286 -27.68 -22.16 4.60
N VAL A 287 -26.91 -23.19 4.26
CA VAL A 287 -25.71 -23.08 3.42
C VAL A 287 -25.71 -24.16 2.36
N ASN A 288 -25.67 -23.74 1.09
CA ASN A 288 -25.52 -24.63 -0.06
C ASN A 288 -24.05 -24.73 -0.45
N VAL A 289 -23.49 -25.94 -0.42
CA VAL A 289 -22.12 -26.23 -0.87
C VAL A 289 -22.20 -26.74 -2.30
N TYR A 290 -21.78 -25.91 -3.24
CA TYR A 290 -21.79 -26.19 -4.67
C TYR A 290 -20.49 -26.89 -5.08
N THR A 291 -20.56 -28.16 -5.44
CA THR A 291 -19.41 -28.98 -5.87
C THR A 291 -19.20 -28.97 -7.37
N ASN A 292 -20.17 -28.48 -8.15
CA ASN A 292 -20.06 -28.25 -9.59
C ASN A 292 -19.63 -29.51 -10.38
N GLY A 293 -20.18 -30.67 -10.04
CA GLY A 293 -19.91 -31.95 -10.70
C GLY A 293 -18.62 -32.63 -10.24
N ALA A 294 -18.08 -32.27 -9.07
CA ALA A 294 -16.91 -32.94 -8.51
C ALA A 294 -17.21 -34.39 -8.05
N GLY A 295 -18.49 -34.76 -7.95
CA GLY A 295 -18.94 -36.14 -7.71
C GLY A 295 -19.14 -36.48 -6.23
N GLU A 296 -19.71 -37.68 -6.00
CA GLU A 296 -20.18 -38.11 -4.67
C GLU A 296 -19.06 -38.29 -3.64
N GLU A 297 -17.84 -38.63 -4.08
CA GLU A 297 -16.69 -38.83 -3.17
C GLU A 297 -16.40 -37.57 -2.33
N LEU A 298 -16.26 -36.42 -2.99
CA LEU A 298 -16.02 -35.14 -2.30
C LEU A 298 -17.20 -34.75 -1.41
N ILE A 299 -18.42 -35.03 -1.86
CA ILE A 299 -19.65 -34.74 -1.11
C ILE A 299 -19.67 -35.55 0.18
N GLU A 300 -19.32 -36.84 0.15
CA GLU A 300 -19.24 -37.69 1.33
C GLU A 300 -18.17 -37.22 2.31
N GLU A 301 -16.99 -36.80 1.82
CA GLU A 301 -15.95 -36.21 2.67
C GLU A 301 -16.46 -34.95 3.39
N PHE A 302 -17.14 -34.05 2.69
CA PHE A 302 -17.72 -32.87 3.31
C PHE A 302 -18.87 -33.22 4.26
N ARG A 303 -19.72 -34.19 3.91
CA ARG A 303 -20.87 -34.63 4.72
C ARG A 303 -20.40 -35.23 6.05
N ALA A 304 -19.30 -35.97 6.05
CA ALA A 304 -18.67 -36.49 7.27
C ALA A 304 -18.23 -35.37 8.23
N LEU A 305 -17.82 -34.21 7.70
CA LEU A 305 -17.37 -33.04 8.46
C LEU A 305 -18.53 -32.08 8.81
N LEU A 306 -19.55 -31.96 7.97
CA LEU A 306 -20.71 -31.08 8.12
C LEU A 306 -21.96 -31.84 8.57
N LYS A 307 -21.94 -32.32 9.81
CA LYS A 307 -22.96 -33.21 10.38
C LYS A 307 -24.39 -32.65 10.44
N ASN A 308 -24.59 -31.34 10.36
CA ASN A 308 -25.92 -30.74 10.39
C ASN A 308 -26.50 -30.65 8.97
N THR A 309 -27.06 -31.74 8.48
CA THR A 309 -27.58 -31.88 7.10
C THR A 309 -28.80 -31.00 6.80
N LYS A 310 -29.50 -30.49 7.82
CA LYS A 310 -30.55 -29.46 7.63
C LYS A 310 -29.95 -28.09 7.33
N LYS A 311 -28.79 -27.81 7.92
CA LYS A 311 -28.08 -26.53 7.79
C LYS A 311 -27.19 -26.48 6.56
N TYR A 312 -26.49 -27.58 6.26
CA TYR A 312 -25.53 -27.70 5.16
C TYR A 312 -26.08 -28.68 4.12
N GLN A 313 -26.32 -28.17 2.93
CA GLN A 313 -26.85 -28.91 1.79
C GLN A 313 -25.79 -28.97 0.70
N PHE A 314 -25.76 -30.05 -0.08
CA PHE A 314 -24.77 -30.26 -1.13
C PHE A 314 -25.46 -30.21 -2.49
N VAL A 315 -24.90 -29.43 -3.42
CA VAL A 315 -25.45 -29.21 -4.75
C VAL A 315 -24.37 -29.59 -5.77
N ASP A 316 -24.53 -30.75 -6.41
CA ASP A 316 -23.55 -31.26 -7.38
C ASP A 316 -23.84 -30.85 -8.82
N THR A 317 -25.07 -30.44 -9.14
CA THR A 317 -25.38 -29.95 -10.48
C THR A 317 -24.45 -28.79 -10.87
N SER A 318 -23.87 -28.87 -12.06
CA SER A 318 -22.98 -27.83 -12.57
C SER A 318 -23.66 -26.46 -12.62
N ILE A 319 -22.91 -25.42 -12.26
CA ILE A 319 -23.36 -24.03 -12.32
C ILE A 319 -23.18 -23.53 -13.75
N LYS A 320 -24.28 -23.11 -14.36
CA LYS A 320 -24.33 -22.51 -15.69
C LYS A 320 -23.87 -21.05 -15.69
N LYS A 321 -24.38 -20.27 -14.74
CA LYS A 321 -24.06 -18.84 -14.59
C LYS A 321 -24.47 -18.30 -13.23
N LEU A 322 -23.89 -17.17 -12.85
CA LEU A 322 -24.25 -16.37 -11.69
C LEU A 322 -24.81 -15.03 -12.12
N MET A 323 -25.83 -14.52 -11.43
CA MET A 323 -26.37 -13.18 -11.64
C MET A 323 -26.70 -12.50 -10.32
N LYS A 324 -26.67 -11.17 -10.30
CA LYS A 324 -27.21 -10.38 -9.17
C LYS A 324 -28.70 -10.66 -9.05
N ASP A 325 -29.18 -10.93 -7.84
CA ASP A 325 -30.63 -11.01 -7.59
C ASP A 325 -31.22 -9.59 -7.63
N PRO A 326 -32.13 -9.26 -8.58
CA PRO A 326 -32.73 -7.93 -8.67
C PRO A 326 -33.67 -7.62 -7.49
N ASP A 327 -34.14 -8.64 -6.76
CA ASP A 327 -35.06 -8.49 -5.63
C ASP A 327 -34.34 -8.15 -4.32
N VAL A 328 -33.00 -8.20 -4.31
CA VAL A 328 -32.17 -7.91 -3.14
C VAL A 328 -31.57 -6.52 -3.29
N GLU A 329 -31.83 -5.63 -2.34
CA GLU A 329 -31.20 -4.30 -2.30
C GLU A 329 -29.68 -4.38 -2.07
N GLY A 330 -28.95 -3.34 -2.48
CA GLY A 330 -27.49 -3.29 -2.33
C GLY A 330 -26.71 -4.11 -3.37
N GLU A 331 -25.45 -4.42 -3.05
CA GLU A 331 -24.51 -5.07 -3.99
C GLU A 331 -24.50 -6.60 -3.92
N ALA A 332 -24.96 -7.18 -2.80
CA ALA A 332 -25.00 -8.63 -2.56
C ALA A 332 -26.26 -9.30 -3.12
N GLY A 333 -26.50 -10.58 -2.82
CA GLY A 333 -27.60 -11.36 -3.39
C GLY A 333 -27.26 -11.94 -4.76
N VAL A 334 -27.27 -13.27 -4.86
CA VAL A 334 -26.81 -14.02 -6.01
C VAL A 334 -27.84 -15.07 -6.43
N LEU A 335 -28.23 -15.03 -7.69
CA LEU A 335 -28.93 -16.10 -8.37
C LEU A 335 -27.90 -17.07 -8.96
N VAL A 336 -27.99 -18.34 -8.53
CA VAL A 336 -27.17 -19.44 -9.04
C VAL A 336 -28.00 -20.26 -10.00
N TYR A 337 -27.74 -20.13 -11.31
CA TYR A 337 -28.40 -20.92 -12.35
C TYR A 337 -27.64 -22.22 -12.56
N LEU A 338 -28.31 -23.35 -12.37
CA LEU A 338 -27.76 -24.68 -12.60
C LEU A 338 -28.13 -25.19 -14.01
N GLU A 339 -27.38 -26.18 -14.50
CA GLU A 339 -27.63 -26.74 -15.84
C GLU A 339 -28.95 -27.52 -15.95
N ASP A 340 -29.50 -28.02 -14.83
CA ASP A 340 -30.80 -28.69 -14.79
C ASP A 340 -32.01 -27.72 -14.84
N GLY A 341 -31.74 -26.41 -14.91
CA GLY A 341 -32.76 -25.35 -14.92
C GLY A 341 -33.15 -24.82 -13.54
N THR A 342 -32.64 -25.42 -12.46
CA THR A 342 -32.83 -24.92 -11.09
C THR A 342 -32.16 -23.56 -10.91
N VAL A 343 -32.80 -22.68 -10.14
CA VAL A 343 -32.25 -21.38 -9.75
C VAL A 343 -32.28 -21.26 -8.24
N ASN A 344 -31.10 -21.26 -7.61
CA ASN A 344 -30.98 -21.04 -6.18
C ASN A 344 -30.77 -19.55 -5.90
N LYS A 345 -31.40 -19.05 -4.83
CA LYS A 345 -31.21 -17.68 -4.32
C LYS A 345 -30.30 -17.72 -3.09
N GLU A 346 -29.13 -17.09 -3.18
CA GLU A 346 -28.17 -16.98 -2.09
C GLU A 346 -28.00 -15.51 -1.69
N GLY A 347 -27.94 -15.21 -0.39
CA GLY A 347 -27.60 -13.86 0.08
C GLY A 347 -26.17 -13.46 -0.32
N PHE A 348 -25.25 -14.41 -0.29
CA PHE A 348 -23.89 -14.26 -0.79
C PHE A 348 -23.27 -15.63 -1.08
N ILE A 349 -22.14 -15.62 -1.76
CA ILE A 349 -21.34 -16.80 -2.04
C ILE A 349 -19.95 -16.63 -1.46
N ALA A 350 -19.42 -17.63 -0.74
CA ALA A 350 -18.01 -17.66 -0.36
C ALA A 350 -17.18 -18.48 -1.36
N HIS A 351 -16.08 -17.92 -1.83
CA HIS A 351 -15.13 -18.59 -2.72
C HIS A 351 -13.72 -17.98 -2.65
N ALA A 352 -12.69 -18.83 -2.61
CA ALA A 352 -11.30 -18.43 -2.67
C ALA A 352 -10.67 -18.83 -4.03
N PRO A 353 -10.60 -17.92 -5.01
CA PRO A 353 -9.99 -18.19 -6.30
C PRO A 353 -8.48 -18.39 -6.19
N HIS A 354 -7.89 -18.92 -7.26
CA HIS A 354 -6.44 -18.92 -7.44
C HIS A 354 -5.92 -17.48 -7.48
N PHE A 355 -4.63 -17.31 -7.21
CA PHE A 355 -3.96 -16.02 -7.32
C PHE A 355 -2.62 -16.17 -8.03
N GLU A 356 -2.07 -15.06 -8.49
CA GLU A 356 -0.69 -14.96 -8.95
C GLU A 356 0.03 -13.82 -8.24
N LEU A 357 1.36 -13.90 -8.14
CA LEU A 357 2.19 -12.83 -7.61
C LEU A 357 2.20 -11.63 -8.57
N ASN A 358 2.10 -10.41 -8.03
CA ASN A 358 2.19 -9.21 -8.84
C ASN A 358 3.65 -8.87 -9.21
N GLY A 359 3.88 -8.63 -10.49
CA GLY A 359 5.18 -8.21 -11.04
C GLY A 359 6.17 -9.35 -11.22
N PRO A 360 7.29 -9.11 -11.94
CA PRO A 360 8.29 -10.13 -12.24
C PRO A 360 9.30 -10.36 -11.10
N PHE A 361 9.18 -9.61 -10.00
CA PHE A 361 10.22 -9.42 -8.99
C PHE A 361 10.72 -10.72 -8.36
N ALA A 362 9.81 -11.67 -8.07
CA ALA A 362 10.20 -12.94 -7.47
C ALA A 362 11.11 -13.75 -8.42
N LYS A 363 10.78 -13.76 -9.71
CA LYS A 363 11.55 -14.45 -10.75
C LYS A 363 12.87 -13.75 -11.03
N GLU A 364 12.87 -12.42 -11.15
CA GLU A 364 14.08 -11.64 -11.47
C GLU A 364 15.13 -11.68 -10.37
N LEU A 365 14.69 -11.63 -9.11
CA LEU A 365 15.58 -11.75 -7.96
C LEU A 365 15.96 -13.20 -7.65
N GLY A 366 15.27 -14.18 -8.24
CA GLY A 366 15.52 -15.60 -7.99
C GLY A 366 15.16 -16.06 -6.58
N VAL A 367 14.15 -15.43 -5.95
CA VAL A 367 13.67 -15.85 -4.63
C VAL A 367 12.83 -17.12 -4.74
N GLU A 368 12.88 -17.94 -3.70
CA GLU A 368 12.09 -19.17 -3.63
C GLU A 368 10.60 -18.86 -3.45
N VAL A 369 9.75 -19.68 -4.06
CA VAL A 369 8.29 -19.61 -3.99
C VAL A 369 7.79 -20.94 -3.48
N THR A 370 6.90 -20.90 -2.48
CA THR A 370 6.30 -22.10 -1.89
C THR A 370 5.42 -22.85 -2.90
N PRO A 371 5.11 -24.14 -2.68
CA PRO A 371 4.18 -24.89 -3.53
C PRO A 371 2.79 -24.23 -3.66
N GLN A 372 2.38 -23.41 -2.68
CA GLN A 372 1.12 -22.67 -2.69
C GLN A 372 1.19 -21.36 -3.48
N GLY A 373 2.37 -20.97 -4.00
CA GLY A 373 2.56 -19.80 -4.86
C GLY A 373 2.89 -18.49 -4.13
N HIS A 374 3.24 -18.53 -2.84
CA HIS A 374 3.73 -17.36 -2.10
C HIS A 374 5.25 -17.31 -2.14
N ILE A 375 5.86 -16.13 -2.09
CA ILE A 375 7.30 -16.01 -1.84
C ILE A 375 7.61 -16.63 -0.48
N ASP A 376 8.58 -17.54 -0.44
CA ASP A 376 8.99 -18.19 0.81
C ASP A 376 9.79 -17.21 1.66
N VAL A 377 9.43 -17.12 2.94
CA VAL A 377 10.00 -16.14 3.86
C VAL A 377 10.24 -16.73 5.24
N GLN A 378 11.37 -16.36 5.83
CA GLN A 378 11.80 -16.83 7.13
C GLN A 378 11.32 -15.92 8.26
N SER A 379 10.70 -16.52 9.28
CA SER A 379 10.34 -15.84 10.52
C SER A 379 11.61 -15.46 11.33
N PRO A 380 11.60 -14.36 12.10
CA PRO A 380 10.50 -13.40 12.28
C PRO A 380 10.51 -12.24 11.28
N PHE A 381 11.63 -11.99 10.60
CA PHE A 381 11.84 -10.76 9.82
C PHE A 381 11.50 -10.89 8.34
N CYS A 382 10.87 -11.98 7.90
CA CYS A 382 10.45 -12.23 6.53
C CYS A 382 11.58 -12.10 5.47
N ASN A 383 12.78 -12.58 5.80
CA ASN A 383 13.87 -12.70 4.84
C ASN A 383 13.50 -13.74 3.77
N THR A 384 13.80 -13.45 2.50
CA THR A 384 13.69 -14.46 1.44
C THR A 384 14.96 -15.33 1.38
N SER A 385 15.00 -16.29 0.44
CA SER A 385 16.21 -17.06 0.14
C SER A 385 17.39 -16.22 -0.38
N VAL A 386 17.15 -14.96 -0.79
CA VAL A 386 18.17 -14.05 -1.32
C VAL A 386 18.49 -12.98 -0.30
N SER A 387 19.75 -12.96 0.17
CA SER A 387 20.24 -11.94 1.12
C SER A 387 20.04 -10.53 0.56
N GLY A 388 19.46 -9.67 1.41
CA GLY A 388 19.10 -8.29 1.08
C GLY A 388 17.67 -8.12 0.52
N VAL A 389 16.98 -9.22 0.23
CA VAL A 389 15.60 -9.23 -0.30
C VAL A 389 14.62 -9.76 0.75
N PHE A 390 13.58 -8.98 1.00
CA PHE A 390 12.48 -9.28 1.90
C PHE A 390 11.17 -9.33 1.12
N ALA A 391 10.17 -10.04 1.63
CA ALA A 391 8.82 -10.02 1.05
C ALA A 391 7.73 -9.96 2.13
N VAL A 392 6.68 -9.16 1.91
CA VAL A 392 5.65 -8.86 2.92
C VAL A 392 4.24 -8.79 2.36
N GLY A 393 3.27 -9.10 3.21
CA GLY A 393 1.85 -9.06 2.86
C GLY A 393 1.46 -10.19 1.91
N ASP A 394 0.42 -9.97 1.11
CA ASP A 394 -0.23 -11.03 0.35
C ASP A 394 0.70 -11.84 -0.57
N CYS A 395 1.81 -11.27 -1.05
CA CYS A 395 2.77 -12.00 -1.89
C CYS A 395 3.59 -13.05 -1.11
N ALA A 396 3.63 -12.97 0.22
CA ALA A 396 4.54 -13.75 1.06
C ALA A 396 3.83 -14.51 2.21
N THR A 397 2.50 -14.64 2.17
CA THR A 397 1.76 -15.39 3.20
C THR A 397 0.48 -16.02 2.70
N PHE A 398 0.12 -17.15 3.29
CA PHE A 398 -1.20 -17.78 3.14
C PHE A 398 -2.31 -16.93 3.78
N VAL A 399 -2.03 -16.25 4.90
CA VAL A 399 -3.03 -15.45 5.63
C VAL A 399 -3.10 -14.04 5.05
N LYS A 400 -3.91 -13.87 4.00
CA LYS A 400 -4.02 -12.59 3.26
C LYS A 400 -5.02 -11.63 3.91
N SER A 401 -4.57 -10.89 4.92
CA SER A 401 -5.36 -9.86 5.59
C SER A 401 -4.55 -8.58 5.81
N VAL A 402 -5.25 -7.45 5.97
CA VAL A 402 -4.58 -6.15 6.21
C VAL A 402 -3.76 -6.16 7.49
N ALA A 403 -4.31 -6.71 8.58
CA ALA A 403 -3.59 -6.78 9.85
C ALA A 403 -2.32 -7.63 9.75
N GLN A 404 -2.39 -8.77 9.07
CA GLN A 404 -1.20 -9.61 8.82
C GLN A 404 -0.18 -8.88 7.95
N ALA A 405 -0.62 -8.21 6.89
CA ALA A 405 0.23 -7.44 6.01
C ALA A 405 0.99 -6.33 6.76
N MET A 406 0.29 -5.59 7.64
CA MET A 406 0.89 -4.56 8.48
C MET A 406 1.91 -5.15 9.46
N ALA A 407 1.57 -6.25 10.12
CA ALA A 407 2.46 -6.92 11.06
C ALA A 407 3.78 -7.36 10.39
N MET A 408 3.69 -8.04 9.24
CA MET A 408 4.87 -8.44 8.45
C MET A 408 5.72 -7.22 8.05
N GLY A 409 5.09 -6.14 7.59
CA GLY A 409 5.78 -4.90 7.24
C GLY A 409 6.58 -4.32 8.41
N SER A 410 6.02 -4.33 9.61
CA SER A 410 6.70 -3.86 10.84
C SER A 410 7.90 -4.74 11.21
N PHE A 411 7.78 -6.06 11.09
CA PHE A 411 8.91 -6.96 11.36
C PHE A 411 10.03 -6.80 10.33
N VAL A 412 9.71 -6.66 9.05
CA VAL A 412 10.72 -6.40 8.02
C VAL A 412 11.45 -5.09 8.26
N ALA A 413 10.74 -4.02 8.66
CA ALA A 413 11.37 -2.76 9.00
C ALA A 413 12.41 -2.92 10.13
N ALA A 414 12.09 -3.70 11.17
CA ALA A 414 13.03 -3.99 12.25
C ALA A 414 14.24 -4.82 11.77
N GLY A 415 14.01 -5.87 10.99
CA GLY A 415 15.08 -6.72 10.45
C GLY A 415 16.03 -5.94 9.53
N ILE A 416 15.48 -5.11 8.64
CA ILE A 416 16.27 -4.23 7.77
C ILE A 416 17.07 -3.26 8.62
N ALA A 417 16.45 -2.54 9.55
CA ALA A 417 17.13 -1.56 10.39
C ALA A 417 18.32 -2.17 11.11
N HIS A 418 18.15 -3.33 11.76
CA HIS A 418 19.25 -4.04 12.39
C HIS A 418 20.37 -4.40 11.40
N SER A 419 20.02 -4.93 10.22
CA SER A 419 21.02 -5.36 9.23
C SER A 419 21.82 -4.18 8.65
N VAL A 420 21.16 -3.06 8.40
CA VAL A 420 21.77 -1.86 7.82
C VAL A 420 22.65 -1.18 8.87
N GLN A 421 22.15 -1.05 10.10
CA GLN A 421 22.92 -0.49 11.22
C GLN A 421 24.17 -1.32 11.55
N ALA A 422 24.07 -2.65 11.48
CA ALA A 422 25.24 -3.52 11.68
C ALA A 422 26.29 -3.41 10.57
N GLU A 423 25.87 -3.14 9.33
CA GLU A 423 26.81 -2.84 8.23
C GLU A 423 27.47 -1.47 8.38
N ASP A 424 26.77 -0.51 9.00
CA ASP A 424 27.29 0.84 9.24
C ASP A 424 28.17 0.92 10.49
N ASP A 425 28.04 -0.04 11.42
CA ASP A 425 28.84 -0.19 12.64
C ASP A 425 30.20 -0.86 12.35
N VAL A 426 31.02 -0.18 11.53
CA VAL A 426 32.40 -0.59 11.24
C VAL A 426 33.38 0.27 12.06
N ALA A 427 34.50 -0.33 12.46
CA ALA A 427 35.57 0.41 13.12
C ALA A 427 36.16 1.45 12.15
N GLU A 428 36.31 2.69 12.62
CA GLU A 428 36.91 3.81 11.87
C GLU A 428 38.32 3.53 11.34
#